data_AF-A0A2N5ZDG9-F1
#
_entry.id   AF-A0A2N5ZDG9-F1
#
_cell.length_a   1.000
_cell.length_b   1.000
_cell.length_c   1.000
_cell.angle_alpha   90.00
_cell.angle_beta   90.00
_cell.angle_gamma   90.00
#
_symmetry.space_group_name_H-M   'P 1'
#
loop_
_entity.id
_entity.type
_entity.pdbx_description
1 polymer ?
#
loop_
_entity_poly.entity_id
_entity_poly.type
_entity_poly.pdbx_seq_one_letter_code
_entity_poly.pdbx_strand_id
1 'polypeptide(L)' 'MDDLGFIDRNILQAPISVLRDVNCPSILLELNHLSNMEIAQLLKEDDIQDKIADTLYKAIESYFMRKRAR' A
#
# COMPACT_ATOMS: atom_id res chain seq x y z
N MET A 1 12.34 -10.19 4.01
CA MET A 1 11.41 -9.54 4.93
C MET A 1 11.29 -8.12 4.44
N ASP A 2 10.14 -7.81 3.87
CA ASP A 2 9.72 -6.48 3.49
C ASP A 2 9.84 -5.59 4.74
N ASP A 3 10.07 -4.29 4.60
CA ASP A 3 10.38 -3.37 5.73
C ASP A 3 9.35 -3.39 6.87
N LEU A 4 8.16 -3.97 6.62
CA LEU A 4 7.02 -4.08 7.54
C LEU A 4 6.79 -5.51 8.09
N GLY A 5 7.49 -6.52 7.58
CA GLY A 5 7.29 -7.93 7.98
C GLY A 5 5.94 -8.54 7.56
N PHE A 6 5.18 -7.85 6.70
CA PHE A 6 3.91 -8.36 6.18
C PHE A 6 4.13 -9.45 5.12
N ILE A 7 3.10 -10.28 4.93
CA ILE A 7 3.09 -11.30 3.88
C ILE A 7 2.70 -10.61 2.57
N ASP A 8 3.53 -10.75 1.52
CA ASP A 8 3.17 -10.33 0.17
C ASP A 8 1.99 -11.18 -0.36
N ARG A 9 0.88 -10.51 -0.68
CA ARG A 9 -0.37 -11.11 -1.17
C ARG A 9 -0.59 -10.91 -2.67
N ASN A 10 0.43 -10.43 -3.39
CA ASN A 10 0.40 -10.09 -4.82
C ASN A 10 -0.58 -8.96 -5.16
N ILE A 11 -0.54 -8.53 -6.43
CA ILE A 11 -1.46 -7.56 -7.01
C ILE A 11 -2.70 -8.31 -7.50
N LEU A 12 -3.88 -7.87 -7.05
CA LEU A 12 -5.17 -8.44 -7.45
C LEU A 12 -5.95 -7.47 -8.33
N GLN A 13 -6.68 -8.00 -9.30
CA GLN A 13 -7.62 -7.23 -10.13
C GLN A 13 -9.05 -7.56 -9.70
N ALA A 14 -9.82 -6.52 -9.39
CA ALA A 14 -11.22 -6.64 -9.01
C ALA A 14 -11.99 -5.39 -9.47
N PRO A 15 -13.31 -5.50 -9.75
CA PRO A 15 -14.14 -4.38 -10.19
C PRO A 15 -14.55 -3.48 -9.01
N ILE A 16 -13.58 -2.88 -8.32
CA ILE A 16 -13.82 -2.00 -7.17
C ILE A 16 -14.30 -0.64 -7.66
N SER A 17 -15.41 -0.12 -7.11
CA SER A 17 -16.05 1.12 -7.55
C SER A 17 -15.10 2.32 -7.54
N VAL A 18 -14.25 2.45 -6.50
CA VAL A 18 -13.30 3.57 -6.36
C VAL A 18 -12.20 3.58 -7.42
N LEU A 19 -12.02 2.47 -8.16
CA LEU A 19 -11.02 2.35 -9.23
C LEU A 19 -11.64 2.41 -10.63
N ARG A 20 -12.97 2.42 -10.75
CA ARG A 20 -13.67 2.21 -12.04
C ARG A 20 -13.75 3.47 -12.90
N ASP A 21 -13.92 4.63 -12.28
CA ASP A 21 -14.23 5.89 -12.97
C ASP A 21 -13.20 7.00 -12.67
N VAL A 22 -11.91 6.63 -12.74
CA VAL A 22 -10.78 7.51 -12.42
C VAL A 22 -9.96 7.81 -13.67
N ASN A 23 -9.68 9.11 -13.90
CA ASN A 23 -8.94 9.57 -15.08
C ASN A 23 -7.42 9.56 -14.89
N CYS A 24 -6.92 8.83 -13.90
CA CYS A 24 -5.50 8.72 -13.59
C CYS A 24 -5.14 7.29 -13.15
N PRO A 25 -3.85 6.90 -13.22
CA PRO A 25 -3.39 5.65 -12.65
C PRO A 25 -3.77 5.56 -11.17
N SER A 26 -4.52 4.53 -10.81
CA SER A 26 -5.11 4.38 -9.48
C SER A 26 -4.94 2.95 -8.97
N ILE A 27 -4.71 2.83 -7.67
CA ILE A 27 -4.63 1.56 -6.94
C ILE A 27 -5.42 1.66 -5.64
N LEU A 28 -5.91 0.53 -5.14
CA LEU A 28 -6.39 0.38 -3.77
C LEU A 28 -5.42 -0.55 -3.06
N LEU A 29 -4.98 -0.17 -1.86
CA LEU A 29 -4.06 -0.95 -1.06
C LEU A 29 -4.76 -1.46 0.20
N GLU A 30 -4.76 -2.78 0.36
CA GLU A 30 -5.11 -3.44 1.62
C GLU A 30 -3.82 -3.65 2.41
N LEU A 31 -3.61 -2.89 3.49
CA LEU A 31 -2.38 -2.99 4.29
C LEU A 31 -2.28 -4.35 4.99
N ASN A 32 -3.35 -4.75 5.67
CA ASN A 32 -3.49 -6.06 6.31
C ASN A 32 -4.94 -6.26 6.82
N HIS A 33 -5.23 -7.39 7.47
CA HIS A 33 -6.57 -7.70 7.98
C HIS A 33 -6.73 -7.33 9.46
N LEU A 34 -7.67 -6.43 9.77
CA LEU A 34 -8.03 -6.06 11.15
C LEU A 34 -8.74 -7.18 11.92
N SER A 35 -9.20 -8.23 11.25
CA SER A 35 -9.73 -9.43 11.90
C SER A 35 -8.64 -10.26 12.59
N ASN A 36 -7.37 -10.03 12.28
CA ASN A 36 -6.25 -10.54 13.07
C ASN A 36 -5.93 -9.53 14.17
N MET A 37 -6.18 -9.91 15.43
CA MET A 37 -6.02 -9.03 16.60
C MET A 37 -4.58 -8.54 16.80
N GLU A 38 -3.59 -9.38 16.50
CA GLU A 38 -2.16 -9.02 16.61
C GLU A 38 -1.82 -7.92 15.61
N ILE A 39 -2.26 -8.11 14.36
CA ILE A 39 -2.09 -7.11 13.29
C ILE A 39 -2.85 -5.82 13.60
N ALA A 40 -4.07 -5.92 14.13
CA ALA A 40 -4.86 -4.76 14.50
C ALA A 40 -4.23 -3.95 15.65
N GLN A 41 -3.45 -4.58 16.53
CA GLN A 41 -2.65 -3.87 17.54
C GLN A 41 -1.42 -3.23 16.89
N LEU A 42 -0.69 -3.97 16.08
CA LEU A 42 0.50 -3.49 15.38
C LEU A 42 0.22 -2.27 14.50
N LEU A 43 -0.89 -2.27 13.76
CA LEU A 43 -1.28 -1.14 12.89
C LEU A 43 -1.66 0.14 13.66
N LYS A 44 -1.83 0.08 14.99
CA LYS A 44 -2.07 1.26 15.82
C LYS A 44 -0.79 1.92 16.29
N GLU A 45 0.35 1.26 16.17
CA GLU A 45 1.63 1.80 16.60
C GLU A 45 2.10 2.89 15.63
N ASP A 46 2.44 4.07 16.17
CA ASP A 46 2.86 5.22 15.37
C ASP A 46 4.08 4.88 14.50
N ASP A 47 5.07 4.17 15.05
CA ASP A 47 6.26 3.70 14.31
C ASP A 47 5.92 2.84 13.09
N ILE A 48 4.85 2.04 13.17
CA ILE A 48 4.38 1.20 12.06
C ILE A 48 3.68 2.07 11.01
N GLN A 49 2.86 3.02 11.43
CA GLN A 49 2.20 3.95 10.52
C GLN A 49 3.23 4.82 9.78
N ASP A 50 4.27 5.29 10.47
CA ASP A 50 5.36 6.08 9.89
C ASP A 50 6.16 5.27 8.86
N LYS A 51 6.50 4.02 9.18
CA LYS A 51 7.16 3.12 8.21
C LYS A 51 6.30 2.89 6.97
N ILE A 52 4.99 2.63 7.16
CA ILE A 52 4.07 2.45 6.04
C ILE A 52 4.04 3.72 5.17
N ALA A 53 3.92 4.90 5.78
CA ALA A 53 3.88 6.16 5.06
C ALA A 53 5.16 6.42 4.26
N ASP A 54 6.34 6.20 4.85
CA ASP A 54 7.64 6.36 4.18
C ASP A 54 7.81 5.38 3.01
N THR A 55 7.43 4.11 3.19
CA THR A 55 7.45 3.12 2.11
C THR A 55 6.53 3.54 0.95
N LEU A 56 5.32 4.00 1.24
CA LEU A 56 4.37 4.46 0.22
C LEU A 56 4.87 5.70 -0.51
N TYR A 57 5.46 6.66 0.22
CA TYR A 57 6.08 7.85 -0.37
C TYR A 57 7.15 7.46 -1.39
N LYS A 58 8.11 6.61 -0.99
CA LYS A 58 9.19 6.13 -1.87
C LYS A 58 8.66 5.38 -3.10
N ALA A 59 7.60 4.58 -2.94
CA ALA A 59 6.97 3.85 -4.03
C ALA A 59 6.32 4.79 -5.06
N ILE A 60 5.62 5.82 -4.60
CA ILE A 60 4.99 6.85 -5.44
C ILE A 60 6.05 7.67 -6.16
N GLU A 61 7.08 8.14 -5.45
CA GLU A 61 8.21 8.86 -6.06
C GLU A 61 8.86 8.03 -7.16
N SER A 62 9.16 6.77 -6.87
CA SER A 62 9.75 5.82 -7.83
C SER A 62 8.87 5.61 -9.06
N TYR A 63 7.54 5.55 -8.91
CA TYR A 63 6.61 5.45 -10.04
C TYR A 63 6.73 6.66 -10.97
N PHE A 64 6.74 7.87 -10.42
CA PHE A 64 6.85 9.09 -11.24
C PHE A 64 8.24 9.27 -11.86
N MET A 65 9.32 8.89 -11.15
CA MET A 65 10.67 8.94 -11.71
C MET A 65 10.81 8.00 -12.92
N ARG A 66 10.30 6.77 -12.81
CA ARG A 66 10.27 5.83 -13.94
C ARG A 66 9.40 6.31 -15.09
N LYS A 67 8.30 7.02 -14.80
CA LYS A 67 7.43 7.60 -15.83
C LYS A 67 8.11 8.75 -16.58
N ARG A 68 8.90 9.59 -15.90
CA ARG A 68 9.64 10.71 -16.52
C ARG A 68 10.83 10.26 -17.37
N ALA A 69 11.40 9.10 -17.08
CA ALA A 69 12.53 8.53 -17.81
C ALA A 69 12.12 7.80 -19.11
N ARG A 70 10.82 7.72 -19.41
CA ARG A 70 10.24 7.17 -20.65
C ARG A 70 9.69 8.29 -21.50
#